data_AF-A0A7Y0ANT6-F1
#
_entry.id   AF-A0A7Y0ANT6-F1
#
_cell.length_a   1.000
_cell.length_b   1.000
_cell.length_c   1.000
_cell.angle_alpha   90.00
_cell.angle_beta   90.00
_cell.angle_gamma   90.00
#
_symmetry.space_group_name_H-M   'P 1'
#
loop_
_entity.id
_entity.type
_entity.pdbx_description
1 polymer ?
#
loop_
_entity_poly.entity_id
_entity_poly.type
_entity_poly.pdbx_seq_one_letter_code
_entity_poly.pdbx_strand_id
1 'polypeptide(L)'
;MKKIISQIFTIALFFTVFSCTNYIKPIHTESVSGSENITRKLIFQDGALDVNFYGDYIFDKVDKNFIFFTDKDISGILGNLKEKPSSQILFTYTKSSIYNNMLAFYYAEKTLADVKKNFFIQTSKKEMQNGLLYVYEYKGYYVMEFYRQEEKGIVRFISINNSAKQSVDKCRLENNNVFFDINPQLWNEL
;
A
#
# COMPACT_ATOMS: atom_id res chain seq x y z
N MET A 1 2.28 -48.86 9.47
CA MET A 1 1.24 -47.82 9.66
C MET A 1 1.68 -46.65 10.55
N LYS A 2 2.25 -46.86 11.77
CA LYS A 2 2.65 -45.75 12.66
C LYS A 2 3.65 -44.75 12.05
N LYS A 3 4.60 -45.20 11.23
CA LYS A 3 5.57 -44.31 10.53
C LYS A 3 4.94 -43.39 9.48
N ILE A 4 3.88 -43.84 8.78
CA ILE A 4 3.21 -43.06 7.73
C ILE A 4 2.35 -41.95 8.36
N ILE A 5 1.66 -42.23 9.46
CA ILE A 5 0.85 -41.24 10.21
C ILE A 5 1.76 -40.15 10.80
N SER A 6 2.93 -40.51 11.31
CA SER A 6 3.93 -39.56 11.81
C SER A 6 4.47 -38.64 10.71
N GLN A 7 4.71 -39.15 9.49
CA GLN A 7 5.21 -38.34 8.38
C GLN A 7 4.15 -37.37 7.82
N ILE A 8 2.87 -37.75 7.82
CA ILE A 8 1.75 -36.87 7.43
C ILE A 8 1.61 -35.70 8.41
N PHE A 9 1.77 -35.95 9.71
CA PHE A 9 1.74 -34.89 10.73
C PHE A 9 2.91 -33.90 10.59
N THR A 10 4.11 -34.38 10.26
CA THR A 10 5.27 -33.50 10.05
C THR A 10 5.11 -32.63 8.80
N ILE A 11 4.54 -33.18 7.71
CA ILE A 11 4.27 -32.42 6.48
C ILE A 11 3.16 -31.39 6.72
N ALA A 12 2.08 -31.75 7.42
CA ALA A 12 1.01 -30.81 7.76
C ALA A 12 1.48 -29.65 8.67
N LEU A 13 2.39 -29.92 9.61
CA LEU A 13 2.98 -28.87 10.47
C LEU A 13 3.90 -27.93 9.66
N PHE A 14 4.66 -28.45 8.70
CA PHE A 14 5.43 -27.64 7.75
C PHE A 14 4.54 -26.75 6.86
N PHE A 15 3.28 -27.13 6.61
CA PHE A 15 2.36 -26.29 5.86
C PHE A 15 1.76 -25.12 6.68
N THR A 16 1.82 -25.17 8.01
CA THR A 16 1.31 -24.08 8.89
C THR A 16 2.29 -22.94 9.11
N VAL A 17 3.57 -23.11 8.74
CA VAL A 17 4.59 -22.04 8.78
C VAL A 17 4.70 -21.27 7.46
N PHE A 18 3.84 -21.54 6.48
CA PHE A 18 3.72 -20.67 5.30
C PHE A 18 3.02 -19.36 5.68
N SER A 19 3.83 -18.44 6.20
CA SER A 19 3.70 -16.98 6.16
C SER A 19 2.27 -16.46 6.26
N CYS A 20 1.76 -16.36 7.49
CA CYS A 20 0.72 -15.37 7.80
C CYS A 20 1.34 -13.97 7.65
N THR A 21 1.43 -13.47 6.41
CA THR A 21 1.90 -12.11 6.17
C THR A 21 0.86 -11.14 6.72
N ASN A 22 1.23 -10.39 7.74
CA ASN A 22 0.38 -9.34 8.32
C ASN A 22 0.78 -7.99 7.70
N TYR A 23 -0.11 -7.45 6.87
CA TYR A 23 0.02 -6.13 6.24
C TYR A 23 -0.65 -5.03 7.07
N ILE A 24 -1.49 -5.40 8.03
CA ILE A 24 -2.25 -4.50 8.89
C ILE A 24 -1.51 -4.39 10.24
N LYS A 25 -0.37 -3.70 10.21
CA LYS A 25 0.48 -3.50 11.38
C LYS A 25 1.13 -2.12 11.34
N PRO A 26 1.43 -1.50 12.50
CA PRO A 26 2.22 -0.28 12.53
C PRO A 26 3.57 -0.52 11.84
N ILE A 27 3.96 0.40 10.98
CA ILE A 27 5.29 0.41 10.36
C ILE A 27 6.03 1.63 10.90
N HIS A 28 7.24 1.41 11.43
CA HIS A 28 8.03 2.50 11.97
C HIS A 28 8.42 3.46 10.85
N THR A 29 8.11 4.74 11.05
CA THR A 29 8.48 5.84 10.17
C THR A 29 8.94 7.00 11.05
N GLU A 30 10.09 7.58 10.72
CA GLU A 30 10.60 8.73 11.44
C GLU A 30 9.78 9.97 11.05
N SER A 31 9.55 10.86 12.00
CA SER A 31 9.05 12.20 11.68
C SER A 31 10.21 13.08 11.22
N VAL A 32 9.97 13.89 10.20
CA VAL A 32 10.85 15.00 9.83
C VAL A 32 10.18 16.33 10.17
N SER A 33 10.96 17.40 10.36
CA SER A 33 10.45 18.71 10.74
C SER A 33 9.58 19.35 9.63
N GLY A 34 8.40 19.86 9.99
CA GLY A 34 7.47 20.56 9.08
C GLY A 34 6.34 21.26 9.84
N SER A 35 5.77 22.34 9.29
CA SER A 35 4.92 23.29 10.04
C SER A 35 3.41 23.23 9.81
N GLU A 36 2.90 22.37 8.92
CA GLU A 36 1.44 22.31 8.62
C GLU A 36 0.87 20.89 8.51
N ASN A 37 1.65 19.94 7.99
CA ASN A 37 1.28 18.54 7.83
C ASN A 37 2.22 17.65 8.65
N ILE A 38 1.79 16.42 8.97
CA ILE A 38 2.68 15.42 9.56
C ILE A 38 3.49 14.82 8.42
N THR A 39 4.77 15.17 8.36
CA THR A 39 5.70 14.55 7.42
C THR A 39 6.26 13.26 8.01
N ARG A 40 6.16 12.17 7.25
CA ARG A 40 6.72 10.86 7.57
C ARG A 40 7.81 10.50 6.57
N LYS A 41 8.96 10.08 7.08
CA LYS A 41 10.02 9.47 6.29
C LYS A 41 9.75 7.97 6.16
N LEU A 42 9.36 7.55 4.96
CA LEU A 42 9.13 6.15 4.62
C LEU A 42 10.45 5.51 4.21
N ILE A 43 10.95 4.57 5.02
CA ILE A 43 12.26 3.95 4.82
C ILE A 43 12.10 2.63 4.06
N PHE A 44 12.89 2.43 3.01
CA PHE A 44 13.03 1.18 2.26
C PHE A 44 14.50 0.81 2.09
N GLN A 45 14.78 -0.39 1.59
CA GLN A 45 16.13 -0.97 1.52
C GLN A 45 17.18 -0.03 0.90
N ASP A 46 16.77 0.74 -0.12
CA ASP A 46 17.68 1.51 -0.96
C ASP A 46 17.45 3.02 -0.89
N GLY A 47 16.64 3.50 0.07
CA GLY A 47 16.33 4.92 0.17
C GLY A 47 15.26 5.25 1.18
N ALA A 48 14.85 6.51 1.15
CA ALA A 48 13.74 6.99 1.95
C ALA A 48 12.93 8.02 1.15
N LEU A 49 11.65 8.12 1.48
CA LEU A 49 10.73 9.05 0.85
C LEU A 49 9.97 9.83 1.92
N ASP A 50 10.11 11.15 1.91
CA ASP A 50 9.34 12.03 2.77
C ASP A 50 7.95 12.26 2.15
N VAL A 51 6.91 11.93 2.91
CA VAL A 51 5.50 12.10 2.50
C VAL A 51 4.74 12.88 3.56
N ASN A 52 4.07 13.94 3.13
CA ASN A 52 3.19 14.73 3.99
C ASN A 52 1.82 14.08 4.10
N PHE A 53 1.27 14.03 5.31
CA PHE A 53 -0.09 13.59 5.59
C PHE A 53 -0.83 14.62 6.43
N TYR A 54 -2.16 14.60 6.37
CA TYR A 54 -2.97 15.38 7.30
C TYR A 54 -2.76 14.92 8.75
N GLY A 55 -2.97 15.84 9.69
CA GLY A 55 -2.68 15.64 11.11
C GLY A 55 -3.48 14.52 11.80
N ASP A 56 -4.55 14.04 11.19
CA ASP A 56 -5.46 13.03 11.75
C ASP A 56 -5.15 11.58 11.30
N TYR A 57 -4.10 11.39 10.52
CA TYR A 57 -3.60 10.08 10.12
C TYR A 57 -2.91 9.34 11.29
N ILE A 58 -3.18 8.04 11.42
CA ILE A 58 -2.69 7.19 12.52
C ILE A 58 -1.75 6.11 11.98
N PHE A 59 -0.54 6.06 12.53
CA PHE A 59 0.56 5.21 12.07
C PHE A 59 1.07 4.23 13.13
N ASP A 60 0.91 4.57 14.41
CA ASP A 60 1.58 3.94 15.56
C ASP A 60 0.75 2.82 16.22
N LYS A 61 -0.55 2.78 15.95
CA LYS A 61 -1.47 1.79 16.52
C LYS A 61 -2.51 1.31 15.51
N VAL A 62 -2.93 0.06 15.67
CA VAL A 62 -3.97 -0.56 14.84
C VAL A 62 -5.26 -0.66 15.65
N ASP A 63 -6.32 -0.03 15.15
CA ASP A 63 -7.68 -0.22 15.63
C ASP A 63 -8.52 -0.78 14.48
N LYS A 64 -8.83 -2.08 14.56
CA LYS A 64 -9.49 -2.84 13.49
C LYS A 64 -10.91 -2.35 13.19
N ASN A 65 -11.53 -1.56 14.08
CA ASN A 65 -12.84 -0.98 13.82
C ASN A 65 -12.84 0.03 12.66
N PHE A 66 -11.67 0.58 12.33
CA PHE A 66 -11.49 1.58 11.27
C PHE A 66 -10.82 1.01 10.01
N ILE A 67 -10.72 -0.32 9.92
CA ILE A 67 -10.03 -1.03 8.86
C ILE A 67 -11.02 -1.97 8.16
N PHE A 68 -11.21 -1.77 6.87
CA PHE A 68 -12.31 -2.44 6.14
C PHE A 68 -11.92 -3.71 5.41
N PHE A 69 -10.63 -4.04 5.38
CA PHE A 69 -10.08 -5.16 4.62
C PHE A 69 -9.29 -6.13 5.51
N THR A 70 -9.01 -7.31 4.97
CA THR A 70 -8.19 -8.34 5.62
C THR A 70 -6.82 -8.47 4.94
N ASP A 71 -5.86 -9.12 5.61
CA ASP A 71 -4.56 -9.47 4.98
C ASP A 71 -4.73 -10.29 3.69
N LYS A 72 -5.78 -11.11 3.61
CA LYS A 72 -6.12 -11.87 2.40
C LYS A 72 -6.55 -10.97 1.25
N ASP A 73 -7.30 -9.91 1.54
CA ASP A 73 -7.71 -8.94 0.54
C ASP A 73 -6.50 -8.16 0.03
N ILE A 74 -5.60 -7.73 0.93
CA ILE A 74 -4.34 -7.09 0.54
C ILE A 74 -3.48 -8.03 -0.29
N SER A 75 -3.30 -9.28 0.13
CA SER A 75 -2.54 -10.26 -0.66
C SER A 75 -3.12 -10.45 -2.06
N GLY A 76 -4.45 -10.37 -2.21
CA GLY A 76 -5.11 -10.44 -3.51
C GLY A 76 -4.84 -9.21 -4.38
N ILE A 77 -4.91 -8.01 -3.79
CA ILE A 77 -4.57 -6.74 -4.46
C ILE A 77 -3.09 -6.73 -4.88
N LEU A 78 -2.19 -7.22 -4.03
CA LEU A 78 -0.76 -7.29 -4.34
C LEU A 78 -0.48 -8.23 -5.53
N GLY A 79 -1.27 -9.30 -5.68
CA GLY A 79 -1.17 -10.25 -6.79
C GLY A 79 -1.48 -9.68 -8.17
N ASN A 80 -1.90 -8.41 -8.26
CA ASN A 80 -2.01 -7.66 -9.51
C ASN A 80 -0.66 -7.41 -10.18
N LEU A 81 0.43 -7.53 -9.42
CA LEU A 81 1.80 -7.68 -9.92
C LEU A 81 2.26 -9.11 -9.62
N LYS A 82 2.98 -9.73 -10.56
CA LYS A 82 3.43 -11.12 -10.41
C LYS A 82 4.46 -11.23 -9.28
N GLU A 83 5.26 -10.20 -9.10
CA GLU A 83 6.32 -10.14 -8.12
C GLU A 83 5.78 -9.70 -6.76
N LYS A 84 6.38 -10.25 -5.69
CA LYS A 84 6.12 -9.80 -4.33
C LYS A 84 6.89 -8.50 -4.06
N PRO A 85 6.34 -7.61 -3.21
CA PRO A 85 7.11 -6.45 -2.76
C PRO A 85 8.33 -6.89 -1.94
N SER A 86 9.41 -6.14 -2.06
CA SER A 86 10.64 -6.32 -1.26
C SER A 86 10.39 -5.95 0.20
N SER A 87 9.56 -4.93 0.45
CA SER A 87 9.14 -4.55 1.80
C SER A 87 7.80 -3.82 1.81
N GLN A 88 7.10 -3.90 2.94
CA GLN A 88 6.04 -2.94 3.29
C GLN A 88 6.66 -1.81 4.09
N ILE A 89 6.34 -0.57 3.72
CA ILE A 89 6.95 0.63 4.31
C ILE A 89 5.93 1.60 4.91
N LEU A 90 4.63 1.34 4.74
CA LEU A 90 3.56 2.13 5.35
C LEU A 90 2.32 1.27 5.63
N PHE A 91 1.67 1.60 6.74
CA PHE A 91 0.27 1.34 7.01
C PHE A 91 -0.30 2.52 7.79
N THR A 92 -1.39 3.11 7.32
CA THR A 92 -2.06 4.24 7.99
C THR A 92 -3.56 4.26 7.70
N TYR A 93 -4.32 4.91 8.59
CA TYR A 93 -5.75 5.16 8.46
C TYR A 93 -6.13 6.42 9.24
N THR A 94 -7.37 6.89 9.06
CA THR A 94 -7.95 7.97 9.85
C THR A 94 -9.16 7.47 10.66
N LYS A 95 -9.49 8.16 11.75
CA LYS A 95 -10.71 7.91 12.54
C LYS A 95 -11.89 8.77 12.10
N SER A 96 -11.61 10.01 11.73
CA SER A 96 -12.60 11.03 11.38
C SER A 96 -13.12 10.83 9.96
N SER A 97 -12.26 10.32 9.08
CA SER A 97 -12.46 10.22 7.63
C SER A 97 -12.18 8.80 7.14
N ILE A 98 -12.83 7.81 7.76
CA ILE A 98 -12.55 6.36 7.64
C ILE A 98 -12.57 5.81 6.21
N TYR A 99 -12.95 6.61 5.22
CA TYR A 99 -12.96 6.26 3.82
C TYR A 99 -11.57 6.09 3.20
N ASN A 100 -10.48 6.35 3.92
CA ASN A 100 -9.12 6.10 3.43
C ASN A 100 -8.30 5.22 4.39
N ASN A 101 -7.96 4.01 3.94
CA ASN A 101 -6.93 3.19 4.54
C ASN A 101 -5.80 3.04 3.52
N MET A 102 -4.56 3.35 3.90
CA MET A 102 -3.44 3.39 2.97
C MET A 102 -2.31 2.44 3.40
N LEU A 103 -1.77 1.73 2.42
CA LEU A 103 -0.54 0.94 2.54
C LEU A 103 0.49 1.46 1.54
N ALA A 104 1.77 1.25 1.83
CA ALA A 104 2.82 1.42 0.83
C ALA A 104 3.82 0.28 0.86
N PHE A 105 4.31 -0.06 -0.33
CA PHE A 105 5.23 -1.17 -0.59
C PHE A 105 6.35 -0.71 -1.51
N TYR A 106 7.55 -1.23 -1.28
CA TYR A 106 8.69 -1.02 -2.17
C TYR A 106 8.97 -2.28 -3.00
N TYR A 107 9.25 -2.11 -4.29
CA TYR A 107 9.68 -3.16 -5.20
C TYR A 107 11.05 -2.78 -5.79
N ALA A 108 12.10 -3.44 -5.33
CA ALA A 108 13.45 -3.23 -5.83
C ALA A 108 13.57 -3.63 -7.31
N GLU A 109 14.43 -2.92 -8.05
CA GLU A 109 14.78 -3.19 -9.45
C GLU A 109 13.61 -3.15 -10.44
N LYS A 110 12.46 -2.63 -10.02
CA LYS A 110 11.30 -2.43 -10.89
C LYS A 110 11.23 -1.02 -11.43
N THR A 111 10.63 -0.91 -12.60
CA THR A 111 10.37 0.35 -13.27
C THR A 111 8.87 0.54 -13.50
N LEU A 112 8.44 1.77 -13.78
CA LEU A 112 7.06 2.03 -14.21
C LEU A 112 6.69 1.27 -15.49
N ALA A 113 7.65 0.97 -16.38
CA ALA A 113 7.40 0.16 -17.56
C ALA A 113 7.06 -1.29 -17.20
N ASP A 114 7.72 -1.86 -16.19
CA ASP A 114 7.40 -3.20 -15.66
C ASP A 114 5.99 -3.24 -15.07
N VAL A 115 5.58 -2.17 -14.38
CA VAL A 115 4.21 -2.03 -13.86
C VAL A 115 3.22 -2.09 -15.02
N LYS A 116 3.37 -1.21 -16.03
CA LYS A 116 2.45 -1.18 -17.20
C LYS A 116 2.32 -2.53 -17.89
N LYS A 117 3.43 -3.27 -18.03
CA LYS A 117 3.45 -4.58 -18.70
C LYS A 117 2.75 -5.67 -17.91
N ASN A 118 2.82 -5.63 -16.58
CA ASN A 118 2.35 -6.71 -15.72
C ASN A 118 1.01 -6.42 -15.04
N PHE A 119 0.57 -5.16 -15.01
CA PHE A 119 -0.68 -4.79 -14.37
C PHE A 119 -1.88 -5.29 -15.18
N PHE A 120 -2.88 -5.83 -14.47
CA PHE A 120 -4.07 -6.40 -15.11
C PHE A 120 -4.90 -5.35 -15.87
N ILE A 121 -4.83 -4.07 -15.46
CA ILE A 121 -5.38 -2.94 -16.21
C ILE A 121 -4.29 -2.38 -17.12
N GLN A 122 -4.52 -2.46 -18.43
CA GLN A 122 -3.52 -2.06 -19.42
C GLN A 122 -3.32 -0.54 -19.50
N THR A 123 -4.36 0.24 -19.20
CA THR A 123 -4.31 1.71 -19.28
C THR A 123 -4.43 2.33 -17.91
N SER A 124 -3.41 3.09 -17.50
CA SER A 124 -3.45 3.84 -16.25
C SER A 124 -4.51 4.96 -16.33
N LYS A 125 -5.05 5.35 -15.17
CA LYS A 125 -5.99 6.48 -15.07
C LYS A 125 -5.28 7.81 -15.35
N LYS A 126 -4.02 7.92 -14.92
CA LYS A 126 -3.15 9.09 -15.14
C LYS A 126 -1.70 8.64 -15.20
N GLU A 127 -0.97 9.19 -16.15
CA GLU A 127 0.49 9.08 -16.23
C GLU A 127 1.11 10.41 -15.79
N MET A 128 2.19 10.31 -15.03
CA MET A 128 2.98 11.42 -14.52
C MET A 128 4.43 11.17 -14.93
N GLN A 129 5.29 12.19 -14.86
CA GLN A 129 6.68 12.06 -15.25
C GLN A 129 7.38 10.92 -14.50
N ASN A 130 7.21 10.89 -13.16
CA ASN A 130 7.79 9.87 -12.30
C ASN A 130 6.75 8.96 -11.65
N GLY A 131 5.57 8.80 -12.27
CA GLY A 131 4.58 7.90 -11.67
C GLY A 131 3.39 7.50 -12.53
N LEU A 132 2.62 6.56 -11.98
CA LEU A 132 1.38 6.04 -12.56
C LEU A 132 0.29 6.02 -11.51
N LEU A 133 -0.95 6.29 -11.92
CA LEU A 133 -2.14 6.10 -11.10
C LEU A 133 -3.07 5.08 -11.76
N TYR A 134 -3.42 4.03 -11.03
CA TYR A 134 -4.49 3.09 -11.38
C TYR A 134 -5.66 3.24 -10.41
N VAL A 135 -6.88 3.11 -10.94
CA VAL A 135 -8.11 3.21 -10.16
C VAL A 135 -9.06 2.12 -10.61
N TYR A 136 -9.58 1.33 -9.68
CA TYR A 136 -10.46 0.20 -9.99
C TYR A 136 -11.25 -0.29 -8.78
N GLU A 137 -12.20 -1.19 -9.03
CA GLU A 137 -12.95 -1.91 -8.00
C GLU A 137 -12.38 -3.32 -7.80
N TYR A 138 -12.21 -3.73 -6.54
CA TYR A 138 -11.78 -5.08 -6.17
C TYR A 138 -12.65 -5.60 -5.03
N LYS A 139 -13.49 -6.60 -5.29
CA LYS A 139 -14.38 -7.22 -4.29
C LYS A 139 -15.23 -6.22 -3.49
N GLY A 140 -15.69 -5.14 -4.12
CA GLY A 140 -16.47 -4.08 -3.48
C GLY A 140 -15.64 -3.05 -2.72
N TYR A 141 -14.32 -3.05 -2.91
CA TYR A 141 -13.45 -1.96 -2.52
C TYR A 141 -13.12 -1.08 -3.73
N TYR A 142 -13.24 0.23 -3.55
CA TYR A 142 -12.64 1.20 -4.43
C TYR A 142 -11.15 1.32 -4.08
N VAL A 143 -10.28 1.07 -5.07
CA VAL A 143 -8.83 1.05 -4.88
C VAL A 143 -8.19 2.11 -5.78
N MET A 144 -7.33 2.94 -5.19
CA MET A 144 -6.42 3.82 -5.92
C MET A 144 -5.00 3.36 -5.65
N GLU A 145 -4.24 3.10 -6.71
CA GLU A 145 -2.84 2.71 -6.60
C GLU A 145 -1.94 3.71 -7.31
N PHE A 146 -1.00 4.27 -6.55
CA PHE A 146 -0.02 5.22 -7.03
C PHE A 146 1.34 4.55 -7.06
N TYR A 147 1.99 4.58 -8.21
CA TYR A 147 3.35 4.09 -8.39
C TYR A 147 4.27 5.27 -8.59
N ARG A 148 5.30 5.40 -7.76
CA ARG A 148 6.37 6.39 -7.89
C ARG A 148 7.66 5.69 -8.27
N GLN A 149 8.35 6.21 -9.28
CA GLN A 149 9.69 5.75 -9.63
C GLN A 149 10.72 6.31 -8.62
N GLU A 150 11.56 5.42 -8.10
CA GLU A 150 12.79 5.76 -7.38
C GLU A 150 14.00 5.33 -8.23
N GLU A 151 15.21 5.77 -7.86
CA GLU A 151 16.44 5.40 -8.55
C GLU A 151 16.62 3.87 -8.68
N LYS A 152 16.30 3.11 -7.62
CA LYS A 152 16.55 1.67 -7.52
C LYS A 152 15.29 0.79 -7.49
N GLY A 153 14.12 1.37 -7.74
CA GLY A 153 12.87 0.61 -7.71
C GLY A 153 11.63 1.49 -7.82
N ILE A 154 10.50 0.97 -7.36
CA ILE A 154 9.24 1.72 -7.28
C ILE A 154 8.64 1.65 -5.88
N VAL A 155 8.02 2.75 -5.47
CA VAL A 155 7.11 2.76 -4.33
C VAL A 155 5.68 2.68 -4.83
N ARG A 156 4.91 1.72 -4.33
CA ARG A 156 3.48 1.51 -4.61
C ARG A 156 2.67 1.90 -3.38
N PHE A 157 1.91 2.97 -3.47
CA PHE A 157 0.87 3.32 -2.49
C PHE A 157 -0.47 2.71 -2.91
N ILE A 158 -1.22 2.19 -1.95
CA ILE A 158 -2.53 1.57 -2.17
C ILE A 158 -3.50 2.17 -1.18
N SER A 159 -4.46 2.92 -1.68
CA SER A 159 -5.56 3.49 -0.91
C SER A 159 -6.82 2.67 -1.14
N ILE A 160 -7.43 2.20 -0.05
CA ILE A 160 -8.55 1.27 -0.08
C ILE A 160 -9.74 1.89 0.63
N ASN A 161 -10.88 1.87 -0.04
CA ASN A 161 -12.15 2.36 0.45
C ASN A 161 -13.23 1.28 0.33
N ASN A 162 -14.08 1.14 1.34
CA ASN A 162 -15.24 0.26 1.24
C ASN A 162 -16.43 1.03 0.65
N SER A 163 -16.65 0.88 -0.66
CA SER A 163 -17.64 1.67 -1.40
C SER A 163 -19.09 1.39 -0.97
N ALA A 164 -19.35 0.27 -0.30
CA ALA A 164 -20.65 -0.03 0.30
C ALA A 164 -20.91 0.70 1.62
N LYS A 165 -19.86 1.17 2.31
CA LYS A 165 -19.97 1.85 3.62
C LYS A 165 -19.64 3.33 3.54
N GLN A 166 -18.96 3.77 2.50
CA GLN A 166 -18.27 5.05 2.46
C GLN A 166 -18.36 5.70 1.07
N SER A 167 -18.26 7.02 1.04
CA SER A 167 -18.28 7.77 -0.21
C SER A 167 -16.97 7.59 -0.98
N VAL A 168 -17.07 7.03 -2.19
CA VAL A 168 -15.97 6.95 -3.16
C VAL A 168 -15.46 8.34 -3.54
N ASP A 169 -16.35 9.33 -3.69
CA ASP A 169 -15.95 10.70 -4.05
C ASP A 169 -15.10 11.35 -2.96
N LYS A 170 -15.45 11.14 -1.67
CA LYS A 170 -14.63 11.64 -0.56
C LYS A 170 -13.27 10.93 -0.49
N CYS A 171 -13.23 9.61 -0.69
CA CYS A 171 -11.97 8.87 -0.79
C CYS A 171 -11.08 9.39 -1.92
N ARG A 172 -11.66 9.61 -3.10
CA ARG A 172 -10.95 10.14 -4.27
C ARG A 172 -10.43 11.55 -4.01
N LEU A 173 -11.25 12.41 -3.42
CA LEU A 173 -10.86 13.78 -3.08
C LEU A 173 -9.70 13.78 -2.09
N GLU A 174 -9.79 13.04 -0.99
CA GLU A 174 -8.72 13.00 0.00
C GLU A 174 -7.42 12.45 -0.58
N ASN A 175 -7.46 11.35 -1.33
CA ASN A 175 -6.26 10.80 -1.94
C ASN A 175 -5.67 11.73 -3.01
N ASN A 176 -6.50 12.40 -3.81
CA ASN A 176 -6.01 13.41 -4.74
C ASN A 176 -5.33 14.55 -3.99
N ASN A 177 -5.91 15.06 -2.90
CA ASN A 177 -5.28 16.13 -2.14
C ASN A 177 -3.96 15.66 -1.49
N VAL A 178 -3.95 14.46 -0.90
CA VAL A 178 -2.74 13.87 -0.29
C VAL A 178 -1.63 13.73 -1.33
N PHE A 179 -1.91 13.18 -2.51
CA PHE A 179 -0.86 12.90 -3.48
C PHE A 179 -0.54 14.09 -4.40
N PHE A 180 -1.50 14.93 -4.77
CA PHE A 180 -1.30 15.98 -5.77
C PHE A 180 -1.26 17.39 -5.21
N ASP A 181 -1.93 17.67 -4.10
CA ASP A 181 -1.98 19.02 -3.55
C ASP A 181 -0.90 19.25 -2.49
N ILE A 182 -0.75 18.33 -1.52
CA ILE A 182 0.24 18.46 -0.43
C ILE A 182 1.58 17.76 -0.74
N ASN A 183 1.60 16.88 -1.75
CA ASN A 183 2.80 16.17 -2.19
C ASN A 183 3.07 16.26 -3.72
N PRO A 184 2.91 17.43 -4.38
CA PRO A 184 3.11 17.55 -5.82
C PRO A 184 4.54 17.15 -6.27
N GLN A 185 5.53 17.33 -5.39
CA GLN A 185 6.94 17.00 -5.63
C GLN A 185 7.16 15.50 -5.88
N LEU A 186 6.25 14.62 -5.44
CA LEU A 186 6.38 13.17 -5.67
C LEU A 186 6.40 12.82 -7.16
N TRP A 187 5.83 13.68 -8.02
CA TRP A 187 5.55 13.35 -9.42
C TRP A 187 6.40 14.10 -10.43
N ASN A 188 6.93 15.26 -10.03
CA ASN A 188 7.49 16.26 -10.93
C ASN A 188 9.01 16.43 -10.79
N GLU A 189 9.67 15.70 -9.88
CA GLU A 189 11.10 15.88 -9.59
C GLU A 189 11.86 14.54 -9.64
N LEU A 190 13.02 14.53 -10.31
CA LEU A 190 14.17 13.69 -10.02
C LEU A 190 15.36 14.62 -9.74
#